data_AF-A0A7S1UL37-F1
#
_entry.id   AF-A0A7S1UL37-F1
#
_cell.length_a   1.000
_cell.length_b   1.000
_cell.length_c   1.000
_cell.angle_alpha   90.00
_cell.angle_beta   90.00
_cell.angle_gamma   90.00
#
_symmetry.space_group_name_H-M   'P 1'
#
loop_
_entity.id
_entity.type
_entity.pdbx_description
1 polymer ?
#
loop_
_entity_poly.entity_id
_entity_poly.type
_entity_poly.pdbx_seq_one_letter_code
_entity_poly.pdbx_strand_id
1 'polypeptide(L)'
;SRILPDVTSFNTVLKALAKSRTGGGSKAHELFVEMVETYGMVPDGISYNTVLDGFAQEGRPQEAAAFFDTIPMDQLPPKDITVAYNNLIVAWGNRVKSKSKNATEDDPYEHEERARAGEEALLLLNNMMRLGVADVV
;
A
#
# COMPACT_ATOMS: atom_id res chain seq x y z
N SER A 1 24.38 -20.45 20.06
CA SER A 1 24.44 -19.47 18.96
C SER A 1 23.26 -18.53 19.10
N ARG A 2 23.41 -17.24 18.79
CA ARG A 2 22.26 -16.34 18.63
C ARG A 2 21.79 -16.45 17.19
N ILE A 3 20.53 -16.80 16.99
CA ILE A 3 19.88 -16.78 15.67
C ILE A 3 19.35 -15.34 15.50
N LEU A 4 19.73 -14.69 14.40
CA LEU A 4 19.24 -13.36 14.07
C LEU A 4 18.05 -13.48 13.10
N PRO A 5 17.02 -12.63 13.23
CA PRO A 5 15.95 -12.58 12.25
C PRO A 5 16.50 -12.15 10.89
N ASP A 6 15.80 -12.58 9.84
CA ASP A 6 16.06 -12.21 8.44
C ASP A 6 14.82 -11.54 7.83
N VAL A 7 14.92 -11.12 6.56
CA VAL A 7 13.82 -10.50 5.82
C VAL A 7 12.56 -11.38 5.83
N THR A 8 12.71 -12.70 5.72
CA THR A 8 11.59 -13.65 5.76
C THR A 8 10.86 -13.61 7.11
N SER A 9 11.63 -13.53 8.20
CA SER A 9 11.11 -13.42 9.57
C SER A 9 10.32 -12.13 9.75
N PHE A 10 10.86 -10.99 9.29
CA PHE A 10 10.16 -9.70 9.32
C PHE A 10 8.90 -9.71 8.46
N ASN A 11 8.98 -10.21 7.22
CA ASN A 11 7.85 -10.35 6.31
C ASN A 11 6.72 -11.19 6.90
N THR A 12 7.04 -12.18 7.73
CA THR A 12 6.03 -12.99 8.42
C THR A 12 5.27 -12.16 9.46
N VAL A 13 5.97 -11.35 10.27
CA VAL A 13 5.34 -10.51 11.29
C VAL A 13 4.61 -9.32 10.65
N LEU A 14 5.19 -8.69 9.62
CA LEU A 14 4.53 -7.65 8.83
C LEU A 14 3.17 -8.13 8.32
N LYS A 15 3.10 -9.34 7.74
CA LYS A 15 1.84 -9.91 7.24
C LYS A 15 0.81 -10.13 8.36
N ALA A 16 1.26 -10.52 9.55
CA ALA A 16 0.38 -10.70 10.69
C ALA A 16 -0.16 -9.36 11.21
N LEU A 17 0.69 -8.33 11.27
CA LEU A 17 0.31 -6.98 11.69
C LEU A 17 -0.63 -6.31 10.70
N ALA A 18 -0.33 -6.37 9.40
CA ALA A 18 -1.13 -5.78 8.34
C ALA A 18 -2.58 -6.31 8.32
N LYS A 19 -2.80 -7.57 8.70
CA LYS A 19 -4.12 -8.21 8.81
C LYS A 19 -4.88 -7.87 10.11
N SER A 20 -4.30 -7.03 10.97
CA SER A 20 -4.98 -6.63 12.21
C SER A 20 -6.24 -5.83 11.89
N ARG A 21 -7.31 -6.07 12.66
CA ARG A 21 -8.61 -5.37 12.47
C ARG A 21 -8.55 -3.86 12.70
N THR A 22 -7.51 -3.35 13.37
CA THR A 22 -7.39 -1.93 13.71
C THR A 22 -5.92 -1.51 13.76
N GLY A 23 -5.57 -0.56 12.89
CA GLY A 23 -4.24 0.01 12.77
C GLY A 23 -3.20 -0.96 12.21
N GLY A 24 -3.63 -1.96 11.45
CA GLY A 24 -2.76 -2.95 10.83
C GLY A 24 -1.74 -2.31 9.88
N GLY A 25 -2.17 -1.36 9.05
CA GLY A 25 -1.28 -0.60 8.18
C GLY A 25 -0.21 0.20 8.96
N SER A 26 -0.63 0.91 10.00
CA SER A 26 0.31 1.69 10.85
C SER A 26 1.32 0.79 11.57
N LYS A 27 0.87 -0.30 12.20
CA LYS A 27 1.76 -1.24 12.90
C LYS A 27 2.74 -1.93 11.96
N ALA A 28 2.28 -2.30 10.77
CA ALA A 28 3.16 -2.85 9.74
C ALA A 28 4.20 -1.81 9.29
N HIS A 29 3.81 -0.55 9.12
CA HIS A 29 4.74 0.52 8.77
C HIS A 29 5.79 0.76 9.88
N GLU A 30 5.39 0.78 11.16
CA GLU A 30 6.31 0.91 12.29
C GLU A 30 7.38 -0.20 12.29
N LEU A 31 6.96 -1.46 12.11
CA LEU A 31 7.90 -2.59 12.03
C LEU A 31 8.79 -2.52 10.78
N PHE A 32 8.25 -2.02 9.66
CA PHE A 32 9.03 -1.81 8.43
C PHE A 32 10.14 -0.78 8.66
N VAL A 33 9.85 0.32 9.34
CA VAL A 33 10.86 1.33 9.69
C VAL A 33 11.92 0.71 10.60
N GLU A 34 11.52 -0.07 11.62
CA GLU A 34 12.47 -0.77 12.49
C GLU A 34 13.39 -1.73 11.71
N MET A 35 12.82 -2.50 10.77
CA MET A 35 13.56 -3.40 9.88
C MET A 35 14.68 -2.66 9.12
N VAL A 36 14.41 -1.45 8.63
CA VAL A 36 15.38 -0.65 7.87
C VAL A 36 16.36 0.09 8.80
N GLU A 37 15.85 0.89 9.73
CA GLU A 37 16.66 1.83 10.51
C GLU A 37 17.42 1.15 11.65
N THR A 38 16.79 0.21 12.34
CA THR A 38 17.38 -0.46 13.51
C THR A 38 18.23 -1.66 13.08
N TYR A 39 17.73 -2.44 12.12
CA TYR A 39 18.37 -3.69 11.71
C TYR A 39 19.17 -3.58 10.40
N GLY A 40 19.11 -2.45 9.69
CA GLY A 40 19.85 -2.25 8.45
C GLY A 40 19.47 -3.22 7.33
N MET A 41 18.26 -3.80 7.39
CA MET A 41 17.82 -4.78 6.41
C MET A 41 17.31 -4.08 5.15
N VAL A 42 17.55 -4.72 4.00
CA VAL A 42 17.02 -4.27 2.71
C VAL A 42 15.65 -4.91 2.51
N PRO A 43 14.55 -4.14 2.49
CA PRO A 43 13.21 -4.66 2.26
C PRO A 43 13.03 -5.13 0.82
N ASP A 44 12.23 -6.18 0.62
CA ASP A 44 11.88 -6.69 -0.69
C ASP A 44 10.46 -6.27 -1.12
N GLY A 45 10.05 -6.64 -2.32
CA GLY A 45 8.70 -6.36 -2.81
C GLY A 45 7.60 -6.91 -1.90
N ILE A 46 7.85 -8.00 -1.16
CA ILE A 46 6.90 -8.53 -0.18
C ILE A 46 6.79 -7.57 1.01
N SER A 47 7.90 -7.04 1.52
CA SER A 47 7.91 -6.08 2.63
C SER A 47 7.08 -4.84 2.30
N TYR A 48 7.35 -4.19 1.15
CA TYR A 48 6.61 -3.00 0.72
C TYR A 48 5.13 -3.28 0.49
N ASN A 49 4.83 -4.33 -0.29
CA ASN A 49 3.44 -4.66 -0.64
C ASN A 49 2.61 -5.05 0.59
N THR A 50 3.23 -5.60 1.63
CA THR A 50 2.52 -5.95 2.87
C THR A 50 2.06 -4.71 3.64
N VAL A 51 2.90 -3.67 3.73
CA VAL A 51 2.53 -2.40 4.38
C VAL A 51 1.42 -1.70 3.59
N LEU A 52 1.57 -1.63 2.26
CA LEU A 52 0.55 -1.07 1.38
C LEU A 52 -0.80 -1.80 1.47
N ASP A 53 -0.79 -3.13 1.48
CA ASP A 53 -1.99 -3.95 1.65
C ASP A 53 -2.70 -3.65 2.98
N GLY A 54 -1.94 -3.46 4.07
CA GLY A 54 -2.49 -3.05 5.36
C GLY A 54 -3.26 -1.72 5.29
N PHE A 55 -2.68 -0.68 4.67
CA PHE A 55 -3.38 0.59 4.46
C PHE A 55 -4.56 0.45 3.49
N ALA A 56 -4.43 -0.39 2.46
CA ALA A 56 -5.48 -0.63 1.48
C ALA A 56 -6.72 -1.29 2.10
N GLN A 57 -6.53 -2.30 2.95
CA GLN A 57 -7.62 -2.96 3.67
C GLN A 57 -8.36 -2.01 4.61
N GLU A 58 -7.67 -1.02 5.17
CA GLU A 58 -8.25 0.02 6.03
C GLU A 58 -8.92 1.15 5.24
N GLY A 59 -8.78 1.18 3.91
CA GLY A 59 -9.27 2.29 3.09
C GLY A 59 -8.57 3.61 3.41
N ARG A 60 -7.25 3.56 3.60
CA ARG A 60 -6.37 4.70 3.95
C ARG A 60 -5.44 5.06 2.79
N PRO A 61 -5.98 5.61 1.69
CA PRO A 61 -5.22 5.84 0.47
C PRO A 61 -4.13 6.90 0.61
N GLN A 62 -4.31 7.88 1.51
CA GLN A 62 -3.31 8.94 1.70
C GLN A 62 -2.03 8.38 2.32
N GLU A 63 -2.15 7.56 3.36
CA GLU A 63 -0.99 6.90 3.99
C GLU A 63 -0.37 5.85 3.07
N ALA A 64 -1.20 5.12 2.32
CA ALA A 64 -0.70 4.21 1.30
C ALA A 64 0.12 4.95 0.23
N ALA A 65 -0.34 6.11 -0.25
CA ALA A 65 0.38 6.91 -1.25
C ALA A 65 1.70 7.45 -0.70
N ALA A 66 1.69 8.01 0.52
CA ALA A 66 2.90 8.49 1.17
C ALA A 66 3.95 7.38 1.36
N PHE A 67 3.52 6.16 1.68
CA PHE A 67 4.43 5.02 1.78
C PHE A 67 4.89 4.53 0.40
N PHE A 68 4.00 4.53 -0.61
CA PHE A 68 4.33 4.16 -1.98
C PHE A 68 5.46 5.01 -2.57
N ASP A 69 5.50 6.30 -2.26
CA ASP A 69 6.56 7.22 -2.70
C ASP A 69 7.95 6.86 -2.15
N THR A 70 8.03 5.97 -1.14
CA THR A 70 9.30 5.45 -0.61
C THR A 70 9.83 4.23 -1.36
N ILE A 71 9.05 3.65 -2.27
CA ILE A 71 9.43 2.42 -2.97
C ILE A 71 10.50 2.71 -4.02
N PRO A 72 11.64 2.00 -4.01
CA PRO A 72 12.64 2.09 -5.06
C PRO A 72 12.17 1.32 -6.30
N MET A 73 11.31 1.97 -7.11
CA MET A 73 10.64 1.34 -8.25
C MET A 73 11.61 0.73 -9.27
N ASP A 74 12.79 1.34 -9.45
CA ASP A 74 13.84 0.87 -10.35
C ASP A 74 14.54 -0.41 -9.88
N GLN A 75 14.37 -0.79 -8.61
CA GLN A 75 15.02 -1.94 -7.99
C GLN A 75 14.07 -3.11 -7.73
N LEU A 76 12.76 -2.92 -7.94
CA LEU A 76 11.76 -3.96 -7.77
C LEU A 76 11.39 -4.61 -9.11
N PRO A 77 11.06 -5.91 -9.13
CA PRO A 77 10.59 -6.54 -10.35
C PRO A 77 9.21 -5.97 -10.74
N PRO A 78 8.87 -5.92 -12.05
CA PRO A 78 7.61 -5.34 -12.53
C PRO A 78 6.35 -5.89 -11.84
N LYS A 79 6.37 -7.17 -11.44
CA LYS A 79 5.27 -7.79 -10.69
C LYS A 79 5.00 -7.10 -9.35
N ASP A 80 6.04 -6.69 -8.63
CA ASP A 80 5.90 -6.14 -7.28
C ASP A 80 5.47 -4.67 -7.36
N ILE A 81 5.95 -3.94 -8.38
CA ILE A 81 5.46 -2.61 -8.73
C ILE A 81 3.97 -2.65 -9.08
N THR A 82 3.55 -3.64 -9.88
CA THR A 82 2.15 -3.83 -10.26
C THR A 82 1.25 -4.03 -9.03
N VAL A 83 1.69 -4.86 -8.08
CA VAL A 83 0.97 -5.08 -6.82
C VAL A 83 0.89 -3.79 -6.00
N ALA A 84 1.96 -3.00 -5.94
CA ALA A 84 1.99 -1.74 -5.20
C ALA A 84 0.94 -0.74 -5.73
N TYR A 85 0.85 -0.57 -7.05
CA TYR A 85 -0.20 0.25 -7.67
C TYR A 85 -1.61 -0.31 -7.41
N ASN A 86 -1.79 -1.62 -7.52
CA ASN A 86 -3.08 -2.26 -7.22
C ASN A 86 -3.53 -1.99 -5.78
N ASN A 87 -2.62 -2.03 -4.82
CA ASN A 87 -2.92 -1.72 -3.43
C ASN A 87 -3.40 -0.27 -3.25
N LEU A 88 -2.83 0.71 -3.97
CA LEU A 88 -3.32 2.10 -3.95
C LEU A 88 -4.74 2.20 -4.52
N ILE A 89 -5.02 1.55 -5.65
CA ILE A 89 -6.36 1.52 -6.26
C ILE A 89 -7.37 0.90 -5.30
N VAL A 90 -7.00 -0.21 -4.65
CA VAL A 90 -7.84 -0.87 -3.63
C VAL A 90 -8.06 0.05 -2.43
N ALA A 91 -7.05 0.79 -1.97
CA ALA A 91 -7.17 1.73 -0.86
C ALA A 91 -8.22 2.81 -1.15
N TRP A 92 -8.18 3.41 -2.34
CA TRP A 92 -9.19 4.38 -2.79
C TRP A 92 -10.59 3.75 -2.89
N GLY A 93 -10.68 2.55 -3.46
CA GLY A 93 -11.96 1.82 -3.53
C GLY A 93 -12.56 1.50 -2.15
N ASN A 94 -11.73 1.10 -1.19
CA ASN A 94 -12.16 0.80 0.18
C ASN A 94 -12.49 2.06 0.97
N ARG A 95 -11.82 3.18 0.70
CA ARG A 95 -12.15 4.50 1.27
C ARG A 95 -13.59 4.91 0.95
N VAL A 96 -13.97 4.82 -0.32
CA VAL A 96 -15.34 5.10 -0.79
C VAL A 96 -16.36 4.18 -0.11
N LYS A 97 -16.10 2.86 -0.07
CA LYS A 97 -16.99 1.89 0.59
C LYS A 97 -17.17 2.17 2.08
N SER A 98 -16.10 2.56 2.77
CA SER A 98 -16.13 2.88 4.21
C SER A 98 -16.95 4.13 4.49
N LYS A 99 -16.84 5.16 3.63
CA LYS A 99 -17.64 6.38 3.74
C LYS A 99 -19.11 6.16 3.40
N SER A 100 -19.41 5.42 2.33
CA SER A 100 -20.79 5.12 1.92
C SER A 100 -21.59 4.39 3.02
N LYS A 101 -20.95 3.50 3.78
CA LYS A 101 -21.59 2.83 4.93
C LYS A 101 -22.02 3.78 6.06
N ASN A 102 -21.43 4.98 6.12
CA ASN A 102 -21.62 5.94 7.20
C ASN A 102 -22.32 7.23 6.74
N ALA A 103 -22.65 7.35 5.44
CA ALA A 103 -23.26 8.53 4.84
C ALA A 103 -24.79 8.46 4.89
N THR A 104 -25.44 9.62 5.00
CA THR A 104 -26.89 9.78 4.73
C THR A 104 -27.12 9.91 3.23
N GLU A 105 -28.31 9.52 2.71
CA GLU A 105 -28.59 9.46 1.26
C GLU A 105 -28.28 10.74 0.46
N ASP A 106 -28.24 11.92 1.09
CA ASP A 106 -27.95 13.22 0.47
C ASP A 106 -26.59 13.83 0.89
N ASP A 107 -25.59 13.04 1.31
CA ASP A 107 -24.27 13.59 1.70
C ASP A 107 -23.46 14.06 0.47
N PRO A 108 -23.30 15.39 0.25
CA PRO A 108 -22.59 15.91 -0.91
C PRO A 108 -21.11 15.50 -0.93
N TYR A 109 -20.50 15.23 0.24
CA TYR A 109 -19.12 14.80 0.33
C TYR A 109 -18.92 13.36 -0.19
N GLU A 110 -19.97 12.53 -0.24
CA GLU A 110 -19.87 11.19 -0.80
C GLU A 110 -19.67 11.23 -2.32
N HIS A 111 -20.38 12.13 -3.01
CA HIS A 111 -20.23 12.31 -4.45
C HIS A 111 -18.84 12.84 -4.83
N GLU A 112 -18.31 13.81 -4.09
CA GLU A 112 -16.96 14.35 -4.30
C GLU A 112 -15.88 13.30 -4.05
N GLU A 113 -15.97 12.53 -2.96
CA GLU A 113 -15.00 11.49 -2.65
C GLU A 113 -15.01 10.37 -3.70
N ARG A 114 -16.19 10.00 -4.21
CA ARG A 114 -16.31 9.03 -5.33
C ARG A 114 -15.64 9.54 -6.61
N ALA A 115 -15.88 10.80 -6.96
CA ALA A 115 -15.27 11.42 -8.13
C ALA A 115 -13.74 11.44 -8.00
N ARG A 116 -13.24 11.91 -6.84
CA ARG A 116 -11.81 11.95 -6.53
C ARG A 116 -11.17 10.57 -6.58
N ALA A 117 -11.77 9.57 -5.96
CA ALA A 117 -11.26 8.20 -5.99
C ALA A 117 -11.18 7.65 -7.43
N GLY A 118 -12.13 8.01 -8.28
CA GLY A 118 -12.11 7.66 -9.71
C GLY A 118 -10.94 8.31 -10.45
N GLU A 119 -10.71 9.61 -10.26
CA GLU A 119 -9.61 10.36 -10.87
C GLU A 119 -8.24 9.80 -10.46
N GLU A 120 -8.05 9.55 -9.17
CA GLU A 120 -6.82 8.98 -8.61
C GLU A 120 -6.57 7.56 -9.13
N ALA A 121 -7.60 6.71 -9.19
CA ALA A 121 -7.47 5.37 -9.74
C ALA A 121 -7.07 5.37 -11.23
N LEU A 122 -7.65 6.27 -12.03
CA LEU A 122 -7.30 6.42 -13.45
C LEU A 122 -5.86 6.91 -13.62
N LEU A 123 -5.41 7.86 -12.80
CA LEU A 123 -4.03 8.33 -12.80
C LEU A 123 -3.05 7.19 -12.49
N LEU A 124 -3.33 6.38 -11.47
CA LEU A 124 -2.52 5.22 -11.10
C LEU A 124 -2.45 4.18 -12.22
N LEU A 125 -3.56 3.87 -12.89
CA LEU A 125 -3.58 2.98 -14.05
C LEU A 125 -2.77 3.53 -15.22
N ASN A 126 -2.88 4.82 -15.51
CA ASN A 126 -2.09 5.47 -16.55
C ASN A 126 -0.59 5.42 -16.26
N ASN A 127 -0.19 5.65 -15.01
CA ASN A 127 1.20 5.53 -14.59
C ASN A 127 1.71 4.10 -14.73
N MET A 128 0.92 3.11 -14.30
CA MET A 128 1.26 1.69 -14.49
C MET A 128 1.45 1.33 -15.97
N MET A 129 0.54 1.76 -16.85
CA MET A 129 0.65 1.48 -18.29
C MET A 129 1.90 2.10 -18.90
N ARG A 130 2.28 3.32 -18.50
CA ARG A 130 3.50 3.98 -19.01
C ARG A 130 4.77 3.20 -18.67
N LEU A 131 4.84 2.60 -17.48
CA LEU A 131 5.97 1.74 -17.10
C LEU A 131 6.05 0.50 -17.97
N GLY A 132 4.92 -0.15 -18.26
CA GLY A 132 4.87 -1.32 -19.14
C GLY A 132 5.19 -1.02 -20.62
N VAL A 133 4.99 0.22 -21.09
CA VAL A 133 5.42 0.64 -22.42
C VAL A 133 6.94 0.88 -22.47
N ALA A 134 7.57 1.31 -21.37
CA ALA A 134 9.00 1.54 -21.32
C ALA A 134 9.85 0.25 -21.41
N ASP A 135 9.29 -0.90 -21.04
CA ASP A 135 9.96 -2.21 -21.14
C ASP A 135 9.87 -2.86 -22.56
N VAL A 136 9.21 -2.21 -23.53
CA VAL A 136 8.97 -2.75 -24.90
C VAL A 136 9.72 -1.96 -25.99
N VAL A 137 10.61 -1.03 -25.64
CA VAL A 137 11.35 -0.20 -26.62
C VAL A 137 12.86 -0.38 -26.49
#